data_AF-A0A7X7TI67-F1
#
_entry.id   AF-A0A7X7TI67-F1
#
_cell.length_a   1.000
_cell.length_b   1.000
_cell.length_c   1.000
_cell.angle_alpha   90.00
_cell.angle_beta   90.00
_cell.angle_gamma   90.00
#
_symmetry.space_group_name_H-M   'P 1'
#
loop_
_entity.id
_entity.type
_entity.pdbx_description
1 polymer ?
#
loop_
_entity_poly.entity_id
_entity_poly.type
_entity_poly.pdbx_seq_one_letter_code
_entity_poly.pdbx_strand_id
1 'polypeptide(L)'
;MIGVFSHFRSVLTTEAEWEYAARGGQNSRGYIFAGSSDLNEVGWYSRNSKSKTHPVGEKKSNELGLYDMSGNVFEWCHDWYEKSFYKNAMQMNPAGPSRGARRVGRGGSWYHNAQFCRVAYRDYSVPTSSYYSLGFRLSRTVI
;
A
#
# COMPACT_ATOMS: atom_id res chain seq x y z
N MET A 1 5.23 -15.84 36.20
CA MET A 1 6.13 -14.89 35.53
C MET A 1 5.33 -14.26 34.39
N ILE A 2 4.77 -13.07 34.61
CA ILE A 2 3.87 -12.41 33.65
C ILE A 2 4.77 -11.69 32.64
N GLY A 3 4.77 -12.17 31.39
CA GLY A 3 5.58 -11.59 30.33
C GLY A 3 5.17 -10.14 30.07
N VAL A 4 6.13 -9.24 30.21
CA VAL A 4 5.98 -7.82 29.87
C VAL A 4 5.80 -7.74 28.36
N PHE A 5 4.61 -7.38 27.88
CA PHE A 5 4.40 -7.02 26.48
C PHE A 5 5.31 -5.82 26.17
N SER A 6 6.17 -5.98 25.16
CA SER A 6 6.99 -4.89 24.66
C SER A 6 6.06 -3.78 24.13
N HIS A 7 6.27 -2.56 24.61
CA HIS A 7 5.46 -1.40 24.26
C HIS A 7 5.81 -0.90 22.86
N PHE A 8 5.35 -1.62 21.83
CA PHE A 8 5.47 -1.18 20.45
C PHE A 8 4.17 -0.54 19.97
N ARG A 9 4.25 0.69 19.44
CA ARG A 9 3.12 1.37 18.80
C ARG A 9 3.11 1.01 17.31
N SER A 10 2.20 0.12 16.91
CA SER A 10 1.89 -0.16 15.51
C SER A 10 0.82 0.81 15.00
N VAL A 11 1.00 1.34 13.80
CA VAL A 11 0.05 2.24 13.13
C VAL A 11 -0.15 1.83 11.67
N LEU A 12 -1.15 2.38 11.00
CA LEU A 12 -1.23 2.29 9.54
C LEU A 12 -0.14 3.16 8.93
N THR A 13 0.40 2.72 7.79
CA THR A 13 1.33 3.51 6.99
C THR A 13 0.69 4.83 6.57
N THR A 14 1.45 5.92 6.57
CA THR A 14 1.07 7.07 5.75
C THR A 14 1.13 6.69 4.27
N GLU A 15 0.45 7.45 3.42
CA GLU A 15 0.50 7.22 1.98
C GLU A 15 1.92 7.37 1.43
N ALA A 16 2.67 8.36 1.94
CA ALA A 16 4.05 8.61 1.52
C ALA A 16 4.98 7.46 1.94
N GLU A 17 4.85 6.96 3.17
CA GLU A 17 5.58 5.77 3.63
C GLU A 17 5.24 4.54 2.80
N TRP A 18 3.96 4.35 2.50
CA TRP A 18 3.51 3.24 1.66
C TRP A 18 4.13 3.31 0.26
N GLU A 19 4.11 4.49 -0.39
CA GLU A 19 4.70 4.64 -1.73
C GLU A 19 6.21 4.44 -1.72
N TYR A 20 6.89 5.02 -0.74
CA TYR A 20 8.34 4.86 -0.57
C TYR A 20 8.73 3.39 -0.42
N ALA A 21 8.01 2.67 0.45
CA ALA A 21 8.21 1.25 0.68
C ALA A 21 7.90 0.44 -0.59
N ALA A 22 6.79 0.71 -1.27
CA ALA A 22 6.38 0.02 -2.50
C ALA A 22 7.42 0.17 -3.62
N ARG A 23 8.01 1.37 -3.76
CA ARG A 23 9.05 1.67 -4.75
C ARG A 23 10.40 0.99 -4.48
N GLY A 24 10.59 0.36 -3.33
CA GLY A 24 11.88 -0.24 -2.96
C GLY A 24 12.79 0.68 -2.14
N GLY A 25 12.27 1.82 -1.63
CA GLY A 25 13.02 2.76 -0.80
C GLY A 25 14.32 3.24 -1.44
N GLN A 26 15.42 3.24 -0.67
CA GLN A 26 16.76 3.60 -1.19
C GLN A 26 17.28 2.63 -2.26
N ASN A 27 16.73 1.42 -2.33
CA ASN A 27 17.13 0.41 -3.31
C ASN A 27 16.23 0.43 -4.57
N SER A 28 15.38 1.45 -4.72
CA SER A 28 14.45 1.59 -5.83
C SER A 28 15.14 1.50 -7.18
N ARG A 29 14.59 0.66 -8.06
CA ARG A 29 15.04 0.51 -9.46
C ARG A 29 14.13 1.25 -10.44
N GLY A 30 13.18 2.06 -9.95
CA GLY A 30 12.29 2.85 -10.80
C GLY A 30 11.19 2.04 -11.50
N TYR A 31 10.85 0.86 -10.99
CA TYR A 31 9.82 0.01 -11.56
C TYR A 31 8.41 0.61 -11.44
N ILE A 32 7.52 0.17 -12.33
CA ILE A 32 6.11 0.60 -12.38
C ILE A 32 5.28 -0.09 -11.28
N PHE A 33 5.65 -1.33 -10.93
CA PHE A 33 5.08 -2.11 -9.83
C PHE A 33 6.17 -2.39 -8.78
N ALA A 34 5.77 -2.84 -7.61
CA ALA A 34 6.70 -3.09 -6.51
C ALA A 34 7.63 -4.26 -6.83
N GLY A 35 8.86 -3.97 -7.26
CA GLY A 35 9.90 -4.97 -7.58
C GLY A 35 10.01 -5.41 -9.04
N SER A 36 9.10 -4.98 -9.92
CA SER A 36 9.17 -5.30 -11.37
C SER A 36 8.30 -4.35 -12.21
N SER A 37 8.61 -4.22 -13.50
CA SER A 37 7.71 -3.60 -14.47
C SER A 37 6.73 -4.60 -15.11
N ASP A 38 6.84 -5.90 -14.79
CA ASP A 38 5.84 -6.93 -15.10
C ASP A 38 5.03 -7.29 -13.84
N LEU A 39 3.74 -6.94 -13.85
CA LEU A 39 2.83 -7.21 -12.74
C LEU A 39 2.65 -8.71 -12.46
N ASN A 40 2.81 -9.58 -13.46
CA ASN A 40 2.64 -11.02 -13.26
C ASN A 40 3.68 -11.61 -12.30
N GLU A 41 4.83 -10.96 -12.17
CA GLU A 41 5.92 -11.40 -11.29
C GLU A 41 5.69 -11.02 -9.83
N VAL A 42 5.04 -9.88 -9.59
CA VAL A 42 5.01 -9.22 -8.27
C VAL A 42 3.60 -9.06 -7.68
N GLY A 43 2.55 -9.40 -8.45
CA GLY A 43 1.18 -9.08 -8.07
C GLY A 43 0.13 -10.08 -8.49
N TRP A 44 -0.91 -10.17 -7.65
CA TRP A 44 -2.17 -10.83 -7.97
C TRP A 44 -3.21 -9.79 -8.40
N TYR A 45 -3.71 -9.88 -9.62
CA TYR A 45 -4.63 -8.91 -10.22
C TYR A 45 -5.65 -9.63 -11.13
N SER A 46 -6.55 -8.88 -11.75
CA SER A 46 -7.73 -9.44 -12.44
C SER A 46 -7.42 -10.56 -13.45
N ARG A 47 -6.25 -10.54 -14.09
CA ARG A 47 -5.88 -11.53 -15.11
C ARG A 47 -5.26 -12.82 -14.58
N ASN A 48 -4.66 -12.81 -13.39
CA ASN A 48 -3.92 -13.97 -12.86
C ASN A 48 -4.43 -14.48 -11.50
N SER A 49 -5.31 -13.74 -10.83
CA SER A 49 -5.77 -14.06 -9.48
C SER A 49 -6.80 -15.19 -9.40
N LYS A 50 -7.40 -15.59 -10.52
CA LYS A 50 -8.55 -16.52 -10.53
C LYS A 50 -9.69 -16.01 -9.63
N SER A 51 -9.90 -14.70 -9.62
CA SER A 51 -10.97 -14.00 -8.90
C SER A 51 -10.98 -14.22 -7.39
N LYS A 52 -9.80 -14.28 -6.76
CA LYS A 52 -9.65 -14.42 -5.30
C LYS A 52 -8.35 -13.82 -4.79
N THR A 53 -8.28 -13.60 -3.48
CA THR A 53 -7.02 -13.37 -2.76
C THR A 53 -6.15 -14.63 -2.78
N HIS A 54 -4.85 -14.43 -2.61
CA HIS A 54 -3.87 -15.51 -2.44
C HIS A 54 -3.09 -15.31 -1.14
N PRO A 55 -2.47 -16.38 -0.59
CA PRO A 55 -1.54 -16.25 0.51
C PRO A 55 -0.48 -15.18 0.23
N VAL A 56 -0.12 -14.42 1.26
CA VAL A 56 0.89 -13.36 1.15
C VAL A 56 2.25 -13.95 0.82
N GLY A 57 3.03 -13.28 -0.03
CA GLY A 57 4.40 -13.66 -0.34
C GLY A 57 4.58 -14.76 -1.37
N GLU A 58 3.53 -15.14 -2.12
CA GLU A 58 3.65 -16.11 -3.22
C GLU A 58 4.20 -15.52 -4.53
N LYS A 59 4.27 -14.19 -4.62
CA LYS A 59 4.89 -13.44 -5.72
C LYS A 59 6.28 -12.93 -5.33
N LYS A 60 7.06 -12.43 -6.30
CA LYS A 60 8.36 -11.82 -6.01
C LYS A 60 8.18 -10.59 -5.11
N SER A 61 9.06 -10.40 -4.13
CA SER A 61 9.13 -9.17 -3.34
C SER A 61 9.75 -8.02 -4.14
N ASN A 62 9.59 -6.81 -3.63
CA ASN A 62 10.40 -5.67 -4.05
C ASN A 62 11.81 -5.69 -3.42
N GLU A 63 12.57 -4.62 -3.66
CA GLU A 63 13.96 -4.45 -3.26
C GLU A 63 14.17 -4.28 -1.74
N LEU A 64 13.08 -4.16 -0.98
CA LEU A 64 13.09 -4.16 0.49
C LEU A 64 12.59 -5.50 1.08
N GLY A 65 12.29 -6.49 0.24
CA GLY A 65 11.69 -7.75 0.70
C GLY A 65 10.22 -7.64 1.06
N LEU A 66 9.52 -6.59 0.59
CA LEU A 66 8.09 -6.43 0.80
C LEU A 66 7.30 -7.08 -0.34
N TYR A 67 6.25 -7.80 0.03
CA TYR A 67 5.41 -8.56 -0.89
C TYR A 67 4.04 -7.91 -1.06
N ASP A 68 3.40 -8.24 -2.20
CA ASP A 68 2.01 -7.91 -2.51
C ASP A 68 1.68 -6.41 -2.48
N MET A 69 2.69 -5.55 -2.69
CA MET A 69 2.51 -4.10 -2.77
C MET A 69 2.00 -3.63 -4.15
N SER A 70 1.56 -4.55 -5.00
CA SER A 70 0.98 -4.30 -6.32
C SER A 70 -0.04 -5.39 -6.65
N GLY A 71 -1.12 -5.48 -5.89
CA GLY A 71 -2.21 -6.44 -6.09
C GLY A 71 -2.61 -7.12 -4.78
N ASN A 72 -3.20 -8.32 -4.90
CA ASN A 72 -3.81 -9.08 -3.81
C ASN A 72 -4.97 -8.32 -3.14
N VAL A 73 -4.69 -7.36 -2.27
CA VAL A 73 -5.70 -6.50 -1.65
C VAL A 73 -5.29 -5.04 -1.71
N PHE A 74 -6.29 -4.17 -1.85
CA PHE A 74 -6.11 -2.73 -1.72
C PHE A 74 -5.82 -2.42 -0.25
N GLU A 75 -4.85 -1.57 0.04
CA GLU A 75 -4.39 -1.38 1.41
C GLU A 75 -4.72 0.01 1.93
N TRP A 76 -5.41 0.07 3.06
CA TRP A 76 -5.67 1.32 3.77
C TRP A 76 -4.38 2.03 4.18
N CYS A 77 -4.35 3.35 3.99
CA CYS A 77 -3.37 4.25 4.57
C CYS A 77 -4.02 5.17 5.62
N HIS A 78 -3.21 5.73 6.50
CA HIS A 78 -3.67 6.65 7.55
C HIS A 78 -4.28 7.94 6.96
N ASP A 79 -3.80 8.40 5.82
CA ASP A 79 -4.11 9.71 5.25
C ASP A 79 -5.56 9.88 4.82
N TRP A 80 -6.08 11.10 4.95
CA TRP A 80 -7.28 11.53 4.27
C TRP A 80 -6.98 11.77 2.78
N TYR A 81 -7.87 11.34 1.89
CA TYR A 81 -7.70 11.53 0.45
C TYR A 81 -8.16 12.93 0.04
N GLU A 82 -7.29 13.63 -0.68
CA GLU A 82 -7.60 14.87 -1.37
C GLU A 82 -6.91 14.88 -2.74
N LYS A 83 -7.67 15.24 -3.79
CA LYS A 83 -7.27 15.05 -5.19
C LYS A 83 -6.12 15.98 -5.59
N SER A 84 -6.11 17.21 -5.09
CA SER A 84 -5.10 18.24 -5.40
C SER A 84 -3.94 18.27 -4.41
N PHE A 85 -3.92 17.38 -3.41
CA PHE A 85 -2.96 17.39 -2.32
C PHE A 85 -1.51 17.51 -2.80
N TYR A 86 -1.07 16.61 -3.69
CA TYR A 86 0.29 16.62 -4.22
C TYR A 86 0.61 17.79 -5.18
N LYS A 87 -0.38 18.53 -5.69
CA LYS A 87 -0.12 19.75 -6.47
C LYS A 87 0.37 20.89 -5.59
N ASN A 88 -0.03 20.88 -4.32
CA ASN A 88 0.22 21.96 -3.37
C ASN A 88 1.16 21.54 -2.23
N ALA A 89 1.48 20.24 -2.12
CA ALA A 89 2.36 19.73 -1.08
C ALA A 89 3.82 20.12 -1.36
N MET A 90 4.39 20.95 -0.48
CA MET A 90 5.82 21.30 -0.46
C MET A 90 6.61 20.54 0.63
N GLN A 91 5.99 19.54 1.27
CA GLN A 91 6.55 18.88 2.46
C GLN A 91 7.25 17.56 2.14
N MET A 92 8.35 17.32 2.85
CA MET A 92 8.95 16.00 3.00
C MET A 92 8.10 15.18 3.98
N ASN A 93 7.68 13.97 3.59
CA ASN A 93 6.75 13.09 4.34
C ASN A 93 5.39 13.72 4.65
N PRO A 94 4.61 14.09 3.62
CA PRO A 94 3.30 14.69 3.85
C PRO A 94 2.32 13.68 4.47
N ALA A 95 1.55 14.11 5.48
CA ALA A 95 0.57 13.29 6.21
C ALA A 95 -0.89 13.45 5.71
N GLY A 96 -1.06 14.00 4.49
CA GLY A 96 -2.37 14.35 3.95
C GLY A 96 -3.01 15.56 4.65
N PRO A 97 -4.24 15.95 4.27
CA PRO A 97 -5.01 16.95 4.99
C PRO A 97 -5.44 16.43 6.38
N SER A 98 -5.64 17.35 7.33
CA SER A 98 -6.00 17.00 8.72
C SER A 98 -7.40 16.40 8.88
N ARG A 99 -8.29 16.61 7.89
CA ARG A 99 -9.67 16.10 7.86
C ARG A 99 -10.07 15.73 6.42
N GLY A 100 -11.04 14.84 6.29
CA GLY A 100 -11.59 14.45 4.99
C GLY A 100 -12.79 13.52 5.13
N ALA A 101 -13.40 13.19 3.99
CA ALA A 101 -14.53 12.27 3.92
C ALA A 101 -14.12 10.83 3.56
N ARG A 102 -12.89 10.64 3.06
CA ARG A 102 -12.42 9.38 2.46
C ARG A 102 -10.96 9.16 2.82
N ARG A 103 -10.58 7.93 3.16
CA ARG A 103 -9.18 7.57 3.45
C ARG A 103 -8.51 7.08 2.18
N VAL A 104 -7.20 7.32 2.10
CA VAL A 104 -6.37 6.81 1.00
C VAL A 104 -6.32 5.28 1.07
N GLY A 105 -6.36 4.64 -0.09
CA GLY A 105 -5.84 3.29 -0.23
C GLY A 105 -4.91 3.14 -1.43
N ARG A 106 -4.13 2.06 -1.43
CA ARG A 106 -3.00 1.86 -2.34
C ARG A 106 -2.86 0.42 -2.80
N GLY A 107 -2.07 0.20 -3.86
CA GLY A 107 -1.62 -1.13 -4.28
C GLY A 107 -2.52 -1.89 -5.25
N GLY A 108 -3.77 -1.48 -5.45
CA GLY A 108 -4.72 -2.26 -6.26
C GLY A 108 -5.10 -3.57 -5.57
N SER A 109 -5.69 -4.52 -6.28
CA SER A 109 -6.16 -5.78 -5.67
C SER A 109 -6.31 -6.89 -6.71
N TRP A 110 -6.68 -8.09 -6.25
CA TRP A 110 -6.91 -9.27 -7.09
C TRP A 110 -7.98 -9.08 -8.18
N TYR A 111 -8.91 -8.13 -8.03
CA TYR A 111 -9.98 -7.87 -9.02
C TYR A 111 -9.69 -6.66 -9.91
N HIS A 112 -8.66 -5.88 -9.59
CA HIS A 112 -8.31 -4.69 -10.35
C HIS A 112 -7.48 -5.00 -11.59
N ASN A 113 -7.59 -4.14 -12.60
CA ASN A 113 -6.69 -4.12 -13.76
C ASN A 113 -5.31 -3.59 -13.37
N ALA A 114 -4.30 -3.95 -14.17
CA ALA A 114 -2.90 -3.62 -13.92
C ALA A 114 -2.65 -2.12 -13.67
N GLN A 115 -3.36 -1.23 -14.38
CA GLN A 115 -3.19 0.22 -14.20
C GLN A 115 -3.43 0.73 -12.77
N PHE A 116 -4.27 0.02 -12.01
CA PHE A 116 -4.62 0.35 -10.62
C PHE A 116 -3.69 -0.29 -9.60
N CYS A 117 -2.80 -1.20 -10.04
CA CYS A 117 -1.82 -1.87 -9.19
C CYS A 117 -0.45 -1.19 -9.22
N ARG A 118 -0.27 -0.11 -10.00
CA ARG A 118 0.98 0.65 -10.08
C ARG A 118 1.31 1.29 -8.74
N VAL A 119 2.60 1.35 -8.38
CA VAL A 119 3.05 1.96 -7.10
C VAL A 119 2.59 3.41 -6.93
N ALA A 120 2.46 4.15 -8.03
CA ALA A 120 2.01 5.54 -8.03
C ALA A 120 0.48 5.71 -8.02
N TYR A 121 -0.30 4.63 -8.25
CA TYR A 121 -1.76 4.75 -8.35
C TYR A 121 -2.42 4.94 -6.99
N ARG A 122 -3.12 6.06 -6.83
CA ARG A 122 -3.84 6.45 -5.62
C ARG A 122 -5.33 6.29 -5.85
N ASP A 123 -6.02 5.75 -4.85
CA ASP A 123 -7.48 5.81 -4.80
C ASP A 123 -7.93 5.93 -3.34
N TYR A 124 -9.23 5.83 -3.09
CA TYR A 124 -9.79 6.08 -1.79
C TYR A 124 -11.01 5.23 -1.51
N SER A 125 -11.41 5.19 -0.25
CA SER A 125 -12.70 4.62 0.16
C SER A 125 -13.23 5.37 1.38
N VAL A 126 -14.54 5.27 1.63
CA VAL A 126 -15.12 5.88 2.84
C VAL A 126 -14.65 5.07 4.07
N PRO A 127 -14.40 5.70 5.23
CA PRO A 127 -13.80 5.00 6.37
C PRO A 127 -14.60 3.81 6.91
N THR A 128 -15.91 3.80 6.67
CA THR A 128 -16.83 2.73 7.08
C THR A 128 -16.91 1.58 6.08
N SER A 129 -16.20 1.66 4.95
CA SER A 129 -16.18 0.62 3.94
C SER A 129 -15.43 -0.62 4.40
N SER A 130 -16.02 -1.78 4.11
CA SER A 130 -15.35 -3.07 4.15
C SER A 130 -15.69 -3.84 2.88
N TYR A 131 -14.68 -4.28 2.15
CA TYR A 131 -14.83 -5.10 0.94
C TYR A 131 -13.89 -6.30 1.03
N TYR A 132 -14.22 -7.39 0.33
CA TYR A 132 -13.44 -8.64 0.26
C TYR A 132 -12.07 -8.50 -0.43
N SER A 133 -11.72 -7.30 -0.86
CA SER A 133 -10.53 -6.93 -1.62
C SER A 133 -9.79 -5.75 -1.01
N LEU A 134 -10.18 -5.36 0.22
CA LEU A 134 -9.63 -4.26 0.99
C LEU A 134 -9.01 -4.81 2.29
N GLY A 135 -7.74 -4.52 2.50
CA GLY A 135 -6.96 -4.90 3.68
C GLY A 135 -6.12 -3.73 4.17
N PHE A 136 -5.03 -4.04 4.86
CA PHE A 136 -4.09 -3.04 5.39
C PHE A 136 -2.76 -3.70 5.72
N ARG A 137 -1.73 -2.87 5.91
CA ARG A 137 -0.47 -3.26 6.55
C ARG A 137 -0.13 -2.32 7.69
N LEU A 138 0.70 -2.82 8.59
CA LEU A 138 1.18 -2.07 9.74
C LEU A 138 2.57 -1.50 9.46
N SER A 139 2.82 -0.29 9.94
CA SER A 139 4.14 0.26 10.14
C SER A 139 4.46 0.36 11.62
N ARG A 140 5.76 0.40 11.91
CA ARG A 140 6.29 0.56 13.26
C ARG A 140 7.43 1.57 13.22
N THR A 141 7.37 2.56 14.09
CA THR A 141 8.51 3.43 14.34
C THR A 141 9.57 2.65 15.13
N VAL A 142 10.80 2.67 14.65
CA VAL A 142 11.95 2.18 15.41
C VAL A 142 12.49 3.37 16.21
N ILE A 143 12.61 3.20 17.51
CA ILE A 143 13.20 4.16 18.44
C ILE A 143 14.59 3.65 18.81
#